data_AF-A0A1C1CEV5-F1
#
_entry.id   AF-A0A1C1CEV5-F1
#
_cell.length_a   1.000
_cell.length_b   1.000
_cell.length_c   1.000
_cell.angle_alpha   90.00
_cell.angle_beta   90.00
_cell.angle_gamma   90.00
#
_symmetry.space_group_name_H-M   'P 1'
#
loop_
_entity.id
_entity.type
_entity.pdbx_description
1 polymer ?
#
loop_
_entity_poly.entity_id
_entity_poly.type
_entity_poly.pdbx_seq_one_letter_code
_entity_poly.pdbx_strand_id
1 'polypeptide(L)'
;MSDSTKDRHQSPTGTGTGTGSFKSALSTLKRAATNTSNKSNLSFTPGDDSIFNIPQDPLPDNPRDLEGFLNRHLSALDQLQRTVDGRNQEIKDYCTRAAYYYNLKPRISGQFLRQLDAEIHVLRQQRNGLQPLVQMRHDEIVRIADHRKMLDEERGLECTVYEMYLGFRKLGDWEERFSI
;
A
#
# COMPACT_ATOMS: atom_id res chain seq x y z
N MET A 1 10.37 -61.30 35.63
CA MET A 1 9.68 -61.23 34.32
C MET A 1 8.19 -61.38 34.60
N SER A 2 7.33 -60.59 33.93
CA SER A 2 5.97 -60.20 34.35
C SER A 2 6.01 -59.06 35.39
N ASP A 3 5.24 -57.98 35.33
CA ASP A 3 4.05 -57.63 34.55
C ASP A 3 4.01 -56.08 34.43
N SER A 4 3.50 -55.54 33.33
CA SER A 4 3.26 -54.09 33.19
C SER A 4 2.03 -53.88 32.30
N THR A 5 0.88 -54.29 32.83
CA THR A 5 -0.44 -53.68 32.59
C THR A 5 -0.35 -52.15 32.71
N LYS A 6 -0.57 -51.37 31.63
CA LYS A 6 -1.85 -50.97 31.03
C LYS A 6 -2.66 -50.04 31.94
N ASP A 7 -2.80 -48.78 31.52
CA ASP A 7 -3.96 -47.86 31.64
C ASP A 7 -3.52 -46.49 31.12
N ARG A 8 -3.90 -45.98 29.93
CA ARG A 8 -5.22 -45.65 29.34
C ARG A 8 -5.98 -44.57 30.11
N HIS A 9 -5.94 -43.32 29.64
CA HIS A 9 -6.95 -42.25 29.77
C HIS A 9 -6.38 -41.00 29.06
N GLN A 10 -7.06 -40.15 28.29
CA GLN A 10 -8.42 -40.01 27.80
C GLN A 10 -8.32 -39.16 26.51
N SER A 11 -9.09 -39.54 25.48
CA SER A 11 -9.30 -38.74 24.28
C SER A 11 -10.46 -37.75 24.54
N PRO A 12 -10.32 -36.45 24.23
CA PRO A 12 -11.45 -35.56 24.19
C PRO A 12 -12.18 -35.71 22.84
N THR A 13 -13.27 -36.47 22.83
CA THR A 13 -14.27 -36.41 21.75
C THR A 13 -15.24 -35.29 22.06
N GLY A 14 -15.05 -34.14 21.41
CA GLY A 14 -15.98 -33.01 21.41
C GLY A 14 -16.32 -32.63 19.98
N THR A 15 -17.18 -33.42 19.35
CA THR A 15 -17.78 -33.14 18.04
C THR A 15 -18.94 -32.16 18.27
N GLY A 16 -18.67 -30.86 18.06
CA GLY A 16 -19.66 -29.79 18.13
C GLY A 16 -19.64 -28.98 16.83
N THR A 17 -20.19 -29.54 15.77
CA THR A 17 -20.48 -28.86 14.50
C THR A 17 -21.64 -27.89 14.73
N GLY A 18 -21.31 -26.64 15.06
CA GLY A 18 -22.27 -25.55 15.20
C GLY A 18 -21.82 -24.34 14.39
N THR A 19 -22.26 -24.29 13.14
CA THR A 19 -22.15 -23.12 12.26
C THR A 19 -22.96 -21.96 12.84
N GLY A 20 -22.31 -20.89 13.27
CA GLY A 20 -23.04 -19.74 13.81
C GLY A 20 -22.16 -18.57 14.25
N SER A 21 -21.98 -17.62 13.33
CA SER A 21 -21.86 -16.18 13.60
C SER A 21 -20.61 -15.70 14.34
N PHE A 22 -19.59 -15.36 13.55
CA PHE A 22 -18.59 -14.35 13.87
C PHE A 22 -19.28 -13.01 14.15
N LYS A 23 -19.51 -12.68 15.41
CA LYS A 23 -19.88 -11.32 15.83
C LYS A 23 -19.13 -10.94 17.11
N SER A 24 -18.32 -9.90 16.95
CA SER A 24 -18.08 -8.87 17.96
C SER A 24 -17.09 -9.21 19.09
N ALA A 25 -15.79 -9.10 18.80
CA ALA A 25 -14.83 -8.63 19.79
C ALA A 25 -14.46 -7.17 19.47
N LEU A 26 -15.44 -6.29 19.65
CA LEU A 26 -15.34 -4.83 19.49
C LEU A 26 -15.82 -4.20 20.82
N SER A 27 -14.91 -4.11 21.78
CA SER A 27 -15.04 -3.33 23.02
C SER A 27 -13.63 -3.24 23.62
N THR A 28 -13.02 -2.10 23.93
CA THR A 28 -13.60 -0.89 24.53
C THR A 28 -12.65 0.29 24.27
N LEU A 29 -13.22 1.36 23.74
CA LEU A 29 -12.64 2.69 23.60
C LEU A 29 -12.22 3.27 24.97
N LYS A 30 -10.98 3.75 25.14
CA LYS A 30 -10.61 4.72 26.20
C LYS A 30 -9.86 5.93 25.61
N ARG A 31 -10.67 6.80 25.02
CA ARG A 31 -10.66 8.28 25.04
C ARG A 31 -9.41 8.96 25.63
N ALA A 32 -8.66 9.66 24.78
CA ALA A 32 -8.02 10.95 25.11
C ALA A 32 -7.96 11.79 23.82
N ALA A 33 -8.48 13.01 23.90
CA ALA A 33 -8.87 13.85 22.79
C ALA A 33 -7.75 14.80 22.34
N THR A 34 -7.54 14.92 21.03
CA THR A 34 -7.30 16.22 20.35
C THR A 34 -7.94 16.15 18.95
N ASN A 35 -8.98 16.95 18.77
CA ASN A 35 -9.71 17.13 17.52
C ASN A 35 -8.91 18.05 16.59
N THR A 36 -8.40 17.53 15.47
CA THR A 36 -8.23 18.32 14.24
C THR A 36 -8.50 17.45 13.00
N SER A 37 -9.60 17.78 12.33
CA SER A 37 -9.87 17.69 10.88
C SER A 37 -9.67 16.35 10.14
N ASN A 38 -10.81 15.79 9.74
CA ASN A 38 -11.07 15.12 8.45
C ASN A 38 -9.94 14.25 7.89
N LYS A 39 -9.67 13.13 8.56
CA LYS A 39 -9.15 11.96 7.84
C LYS A 39 -10.35 11.26 7.22
N SER A 40 -10.66 11.57 5.97
CA SER A 40 -11.44 10.63 5.16
C SER A 40 -10.67 9.32 5.19
N ASN A 41 -11.28 8.29 5.79
CA ASN A 41 -10.79 6.94 5.68
C ASN A 41 -10.88 6.59 4.19
N LEU A 42 -9.78 6.77 3.46
CA LEU A 42 -9.62 6.14 2.15
C LEU A 42 -9.54 4.64 2.40
N SER A 43 -10.71 3.99 2.54
CA SER A 43 -10.82 2.55 2.38
C SER A 43 -10.64 2.26 0.90
N PHE A 44 -9.43 1.89 0.51
CA PHE A 44 -9.15 1.42 -0.84
C PHE A 44 -9.91 0.11 -1.07
N THR A 45 -10.96 0.16 -1.90
CA THR A 45 -11.55 -1.01 -2.52
C THR A 45 -11.07 -1.06 -3.98
N PRO A 46 -10.34 -2.11 -4.40
CA PRO A 46 -9.90 -2.22 -5.79
C PRO A 46 -11.13 -2.29 -6.70
N GLY A 47 -11.26 -1.31 -7.60
CA GLY A 47 -12.39 -1.16 -8.53
C GLY A 47 -13.28 0.06 -8.29
N ASP A 48 -13.01 0.87 -7.27
CA ASP A 48 -13.70 2.16 -7.11
C ASP A 48 -13.01 3.24 -7.95
N ASP A 49 -13.60 3.57 -9.10
CA ASP A 49 -13.17 4.65 -10.00
C ASP A 49 -13.18 6.03 -9.32
N SER A 50 -13.74 6.15 -8.11
CA SER A 50 -13.77 7.38 -7.33
C SER A 50 -12.38 7.99 -7.06
N ILE A 51 -11.32 7.17 -7.05
CA ILE A 51 -9.94 7.65 -6.87
C ILE A 51 -9.46 8.50 -8.05
N PHE A 52 -9.98 8.26 -9.26
CA PHE A 52 -9.64 9.05 -10.44
C PHE A 52 -10.39 10.39 -10.50
N ASN A 53 -11.46 10.52 -9.72
CA ASN A 53 -12.31 11.71 -9.68
C ASN A 53 -12.01 12.64 -8.50
N ILE A 54 -10.80 12.57 -7.93
CA ILE A 54 -10.37 13.54 -6.91
C ILE A 54 -10.35 14.92 -7.58
N PRO A 55 -11.17 15.89 -7.12
CA PRO A 55 -11.17 17.23 -7.68
C PRO A 55 -9.75 17.81 -7.60
N GLN A 56 -9.23 18.27 -8.73
CA GLN A 56 -7.94 18.93 -8.75
C GLN A 56 -8.05 20.26 -8.04
N ASP A 57 -7.26 20.45 -6.99
CA ASP A 57 -7.15 21.74 -6.30
C ASP A 57 -6.68 22.80 -7.32
N PRO A 58 -7.26 24.01 -7.34
CA PRO A 58 -6.79 25.09 -8.19
C PRO A 58 -5.33 25.44 -7.83
N LEU A 59 -4.51 25.69 -8.85
CA LEU A 59 -3.11 26.07 -8.64
C LEU A 59 -3.01 27.56 -8.29
N PRO A 60 -2.12 27.93 -7.35
CA PRO A 60 -1.89 29.33 -7.02
C PRO A 60 -1.03 30.04 -8.09
N ASP A 61 -1.30 31.32 -8.31
CA ASP A 61 -0.55 32.17 -9.27
C ASP A 61 0.73 32.78 -8.68
N ASN A 62 0.94 32.58 -7.38
CA ASN A 62 2.16 32.95 -6.71
C ASN A 62 3.18 31.79 -6.80
N PRO A 63 4.36 32.01 -7.41
CA PRO A 63 5.39 30.98 -7.55
C PRO A 63 5.77 30.28 -6.24
N ARG A 64 5.83 31.05 -5.14
CA ARG A 64 6.19 30.50 -3.83
C ARG A 64 5.14 29.55 -3.29
N ASP A 65 3.87 29.86 -3.51
CA ASP A 65 2.77 29.00 -3.08
C ASP A 65 2.71 27.75 -3.96
N LEU A 66 3.03 27.88 -5.25
CA LEU A 66 3.13 26.77 -6.20
C LEU A 66 4.25 25.79 -5.83
N GLU A 67 5.40 26.27 -5.35
CA GLU A 67 6.45 25.44 -4.76
C GLU A 67 5.99 24.71 -3.49
N GLY A 68 5.14 25.36 -2.68
CA GLY A 68 4.47 24.72 -1.55
C GLY A 68 3.60 23.53 -1.98
N PHE A 69 2.83 23.70 -3.06
CA PHE A 69 2.05 22.63 -3.68
C PHE A 69 2.97 21.51 -4.20
N LEU A 70 4.04 21.85 -4.92
CA LEU A 70 5.01 20.85 -5.39
C LEU A 70 5.55 20.00 -4.24
N ASN A 71 6.01 20.65 -3.16
CA ASN A 71 6.57 19.97 -1.99
C ASN A 71 5.56 19.02 -1.32
N ARG A 72 4.27 19.34 -1.35
CA ARG A 72 3.19 18.44 -0.88
C ARG A 72 3.15 17.17 -1.73
N HIS A 73 3.22 17.28 -3.06
CA HIS A 73 3.22 16.12 -3.96
C HIS A 73 4.50 15.29 -3.84
N LEU A 74 5.66 15.93 -3.70
CA LEU A 74 6.94 15.25 -3.45
C LEU A 74 6.92 14.48 -2.12
N SER A 75 6.44 15.10 -1.05
CA SER A 75 6.28 14.45 0.25
C SER A 75 5.33 13.25 0.19
N ALA A 76 4.27 13.34 -0.63
CA ALA A 76 3.34 12.24 -0.85
C ALA A 76 3.98 11.09 -1.66
N LEU A 77 4.81 11.40 -2.66
CA LEU A 77 5.60 10.40 -3.38
C LEU A 77 6.59 9.67 -2.47
N ASP A 78 7.28 10.38 -1.57
CA ASP A 78 8.19 9.77 -0.60
C ASP A 78 7.46 8.82 0.37
N GLN A 79 6.22 9.13 0.73
CA GLN A 79 5.38 8.26 1.55
C GLN A 79 4.92 7.02 0.76
N LEU A 80 4.50 7.21 -0.50
CA LEU A 80 4.16 6.11 -1.39
C LEU A 80 5.36 5.19 -1.60
N GLN A 81 6.56 5.76 -1.74
CA GLN A 81 7.78 5.00 -2.00
C GLN A 81 8.08 4.07 -0.82
N ARG A 82 8.07 4.62 0.41
CA ARG A 82 8.24 3.83 1.64
C ARG A 82 7.18 2.74 1.78
N THR A 83 5.95 3.02 1.37
CA THR A 83 4.85 2.05 1.44
C THR A 83 5.04 0.91 0.44
N VAL A 84 5.40 1.24 -0.81
CA VAL A 84 5.71 0.26 -1.85
C VAL A 84 6.92 -0.59 -1.45
N ASP A 85 7.97 0.02 -0.89
CA ASP A 85 9.15 -0.68 -0.40
C ASP A 85 8.83 -1.63 0.74
N GLY A 86 7.98 -1.21 1.69
CA GLY A 86 7.49 -2.07 2.75
C GLY A 86 6.74 -3.29 2.20
N ARG A 87 5.85 -3.09 1.22
CA ARG A 87 5.14 -4.21 0.55
C ARG A 87 6.09 -5.11 -0.23
N ASN A 88 7.08 -4.55 -0.91
CA ASN A 88 8.09 -5.33 -1.62
C ASN A 88 8.93 -6.18 -0.66
N GLN A 89 9.26 -5.67 0.52
CA GLN A 89 9.95 -6.45 1.54
C GLN A 89 9.08 -7.59 2.06
N GLU A 90 7.81 -7.32 2.39
CA GLU A 90 6.85 -8.36 2.80
C GLU A 90 6.70 -9.45 1.72
N ILE A 91 6.58 -9.08 0.45
CA ILE A 91 6.51 -10.03 -0.67
C ILE A 91 7.77 -10.90 -0.72
N LYS A 92 8.96 -10.31 -0.57
CA LYS A 92 10.24 -11.06 -0.56
C LYS A 92 10.29 -12.05 0.60
N ASP A 93 9.88 -11.65 1.80
CA ASP A 93 9.87 -12.51 2.99
C ASP A 93 8.92 -13.69 2.79
N TYR A 94 7.73 -13.43 2.24
CA TYR A 94 6.75 -14.46 1.91
C TYR A 94 7.23 -15.40 0.80
N CYS A 95 7.89 -14.89 -0.24
CA CYS A 95 8.49 -15.71 -1.30
C CYS A 95 9.60 -16.62 -0.75
N THR A 96 10.48 -16.09 0.11
CA THR A 96 11.52 -16.89 0.77
C THR A 96 10.91 -17.98 1.65
N ARG A 97 9.87 -17.63 2.43
CA ARG A 97 9.12 -18.58 3.26
C ARG A 97 8.45 -19.65 2.42
N ALA A 98 7.82 -19.28 1.31
CA ALA A 98 7.23 -20.23 0.38
C ALA A 98 8.29 -21.19 -0.18
N ALA A 99 9.42 -20.67 -0.67
CA ALA A 99 10.52 -21.49 -1.20
C ALA A 99 10.99 -22.54 -0.18
N TYR A 100 11.13 -22.16 1.10
CA TYR A 100 11.45 -23.08 2.18
C TYR A 100 10.41 -24.22 2.30
N TYR A 101 9.12 -23.91 2.36
CA TYR A 101 8.08 -24.94 2.49
C TYR A 101 7.89 -25.79 1.23
N TYR A 102 8.12 -25.22 0.05
CA TYR A 102 8.11 -25.97 -1.21
C TYR A 102 9.19 -27.07 -1.21
N ASN A 103 10.36 -26.81 -0.63
CA ASN A 103 11.44 -27.80 -0.47
C ASN A 103 11.13 -28.90 0.55
N LEU A 104 10.08 -28.75 1.36
CA LEU A 104 9.64 -29.76 2.32
C LEU A 104 8.55 -30.70 1.78
N LYS A 105 8.14 -30.56 0.52
CA LYS A 105 7.24 -31.52 -0.13
C LYS A 105 7.83 -32.94 -0.07
N PRO A 106 7.00 -33.98 0.18
CA PRO A 106 5.55 -33.95 0.33
C PRO A 106 5.06 -33.74 1.77
N ARG A 107 5.92 -33.44 2.74
CA ARG A 107 5.57 -33.35 4.18
C ARG A 107 4.61 -32.19 4.49
N ILE A 108 4.57 -31.19 3.63
CA ILE A 108 3.72 -30.01 3.74
C ILE A 108 2.46 -30.20 2.87
N SER A 109 1.30 -29.84 3.43
CA SER A 109 0.03 -29.95 2.70
C SER A 109 0.01 -29.02 1.49
N GLY A 110 -0.53 -29.50 0.37
CA GLY A 110 -0.71 -28.66 -0.82
C GLY A 110 -1.67 -27.47 -0.59
N GLN A 111 -2.60 -27.59 0.37
CA GLN A 111 -3.49 -26.49 0.74
C GLN A 111 -2.75 -25.34 1.41
N PHE A 112 -1.79 -25.64 2.29
CA PHE A 112 -0.99 -24.61 2.95
C PHE A 112 -0.12 -23.85 1.94
N LEU A 113 0.47 -24.54 0.96
CA LEU A 113 1.27 -23.89 -0.09
C LEU A 113 0.41 -22.97 -0.97
N ARG A 114 -0.80 -23.41 -1.35
CA ARG A 114 -1.75 -22.55 -2.08
C ARG A 114 -2.15 -21.32 -1.28
N GLN A 115 -2.27 -21.45 0.04
CA GLN A 115 -2.56 -20.30 0.89
C GLN A 115 -1.40 -19.29 0.89
N LEU A 116 -0.14 -19.75 0.96
CA LEU A 116 1.03 -18.88 0.82
C LEU A 116 1.06 -18.16 -0.52
N ASP A 117 0.79 -18.87 -1.62
CA ASP A 117 0.72 -18.26 -2.95
C ASP A 117 -0.40 -17.21 -3.03
N ALA A 118 -1.55 -17.47 -2.41
CA ALA A 118 -2.65 -16.51 -2.34
C ALA A 118 -2.27 -15.26 -1.52
N GLU A 119 -1.57 -15.42 -0.39
CA GLU A 119 -1.09 -14.30 0.42
C GLU A 119 -0.07 -13.44 -0.37
N ILE A 120 0.88 -14.06 -1.07
CA ILE A 120 1.81 -13.36 -1.98
C ILE A 120 1.05 -12.61 -3.07
N HIS A 121 0.05 -13.24 -3.68
CA HIS A 121 -0.75 -12.60 -4.72
C HIS A 121 -1.49 -11.38 -4.19
N VAL A 122 -2.11 -11.48 -3.01
CA VAL A 122 -2.80 -10.35 -2.37
C VAL A 122 -1.85 -9.20 -2.07
N LEU A 123 -0.64 -9.48 -1.57
CA LEU A 123 0.38 -8.43 -1.33
C LEU A 123 0.78 -7.71 -2.63
N ARG A 124 0.96 -8.46 -3.73
CA ARG A 124 1.24 -7.88 -5.05
C ARG A 124 0.09 -7.00 -5.54
N GLN A 125 -1.16 -7.44 -5.37
CA GLN A 125 -2.33 -6.63 -5.70
C GLN A 125 -2.41 -5.34 -4.87
N GLN A 126 -2.17 -5.44 -3.56
CA GLN A 126 -2.16 -4.27 -2.67
C GLN A 126 -1.08 -3.26 -3.07
N ARG A 127 0.13 -3.73 -3.41
CA ARG A 127 1.18 -2.87 -3.94
C ARG A 127 0.74 -2.22 -5.25
N ASN A 128 0.29 -3.01 -6.22
CA ASN A 128 -0.09 -2.51 -7.55
C ASN A 128 -1.28 -1.53 -7.48
N GLY A 129 -2.14 -1.65 -6.47
CA GLY A 129 -3.18 -0.67 -6.15
C GLY A 129 -2.66 0.74 -5.84
N LEU A 130 -1.36 0.90 -5.54
CA LEU A 130 -0.72 2.19 -5.32
C LEU A 130 -0.23 2.87 -6.61
N GLN A 131 -0.11 2.13 -7.72
CA GLN A 131 0.40 2.64 -8.99
C GLN A 131 -0.42 3.84 -9.54
N PRO A 132 -1.77 3.82 -9.50
CA PRO A 132 -2.56 4.99 -9.90
C PRO A 132 -2.30 6.23 -9.05
N LEU A 133 -2.03 6.05 -7.75
CA LEU A 133 -1.70 7.17 -6.87
C LEU A 133 -0.35 7.79 -7.23
N VAL A 134 0.65 6.97 -7.53
CA VAL A 134 1.96 7.42 -8.01
C VAL A 134 1.81 8.21 -9.32
N GLN A 135 1.06 7.64 -10.28
CA GLN A 135 0.80 8.29 -11.55
C GLN A 135 0.14 9.66 -11.36
N MET A 136 -0.92 9.72 -10.55
CA MET A 136 -1.62 10.97 -10.28
C MET A 136 -0.70 12.00 -9.60
N ARG A 137 0.23 11.61 -8.72
CA ARG A 137 1.23 12.55 -8.19
C ARG A 137 2.19 13.05 -9.25
N HIS A 138 2.60 12.21 -10.20
CA HIS A 138 3.44 12.65 -11.31
C HIS A 138 2.70 13.60 -12.26
N ASP A 139 1.43 13.35 -12.53
CA ASP A 139 0.61 14.22 -13.37
C ASP A 139 0.42 15.59 -12.71
N GLU A 140 0.24 15.65 -11.39
CA GLU A 140 0.22 16.90 -10.64
C GLU A 140 1.55 17.66 -10.69
N ILE A 141 2.69 16.97 -10.67
CA ILE A 141 4.01 17.61 -10.85
C ILE A 141 4.12 18.23 -12.25
N VAL A 142 3.63 17.54 -13.29
CA VAL A 142 3.59 18.09 -14.66
C VAL A 142 2.69 19.33 -14.68
N ARG A 143 1.47 19.24 -14.14
CA ARG A 143 0.52 20.36 -14.06
C ARG A 143 1.14 21.57 -13.37
N ILE A 144 1.88 21.36 -12.29
CA ILE A 144 2.59 22.41 -11.55
C ILE A 144 3.73 23.01 -12.38
N ALA A 145 4.51 22.19 -13.09
CA ALA A 145 5.60 22.65 -13.95
C ALA A 145 5.08 23.51 -15.11
N ASP A 146 4.02 23.05 -15.79
CA ASP A 146 3.36 23.79 -16.86
C ASP A 146 2.82 25.14 -16.37
N HIS A 147 2.15 25.15 -15.21
CA HIS A 147 1.64 26.39 -14.61
C HIS A 147 2.78 27.35 -14.23
N ARG A 148 3.88 26.83 -13.67
CA ARG A 148 5.06 27.64 -13.33
C ARG A 148 5.65 28.30 -14.56
N LYS A 149 5.76 27.56 -15.66
CA LYS A 149 6.26 28.06 -16.95
C LYS A 149 5.36 29.14 -17.51
N MET A 150 4.05 28.92 -17.52
CA MET A 150 3.07 29.92 -17.96
C MET A 150 3.19 31.23 -17.15
N LEU A 151 3.29 31.14 -15.82
CA LEU A 151 3.43 32.32 -14.95
C LEU A 151 4.71 33.12 -15.20
N ASP A 152 5.82 32.46 -15.55
CA ASP A 152 7.06 33.14 -15.89
C ASP A 152 6.98 33.80 -17.27
N GLU A 153 6.39 33.12 -18.26
CA GLU A 153 6.15 33.67 -19.61
C GLU A 153 5.25 34.91 -19.57
N GLU A 154 4.18 34.90 -18.77
CA GLU A 154 3.29 36.06 -18.56
C GLU A 154 4.02 37.26 -17.94
N ARG A 155 5.12 37.01 -17.22
CA ARG A 155 5.98 38.04 -16.63
C ARG A 155 7.16 38.43 -17.52
N GLY A 156 7.25 37.86 -18.73
CA GLY A 156 8.37 38.08 -19.65
C GLY A 156 9.70 37.47 -19.16
N LEU A 157 9.64 36.44 -18.32
CA LEU A 157 10.80 35.74 -17.78
C LEU A 157 10.96 34.36 -18.44
N GLU A 158 12.19 33.91 -18.57
CA GLU A 158 12.49 32.52 -18.94
C GLU A 158 12.29 31.61 -17.72
N CYS A 159 11.51 30.54 -17.88
CA CYS A 159 11.29 29.55 -16.81
C CYS A 159 12.51 28.64 -16.66
N THR A 160 13.25 28.79 -15.56
CA THR A 160 14.48 28.03 -15.28
C THR A 160 14.27 26.74 -14.49
N VAL A 161 13.08 26.54 -13.92
CA VAL A 161 12.80 25.43 -12.98
C VAL A 161 11.98 24.30 -13.60
N TYR A 162 11.49 24.45 -14.83
CA TYR A 162 10.61 23.49 -15.49
C TYR A 162 11.22 22.08 -15.55
N GLU A 163 12.44 21.97 -16.09
CA GLU A 163 13.15 20.69 -16.19
C GLU A 163 13.50 20.10 -14.82
N MET A 164 13.80 20.96 -13.84
CA MET A 164 14.03 20.52 -12.47
C MET A 164 12.78 19.85 -11.88
N TYR A 165 11.60 20.43 -12.11
CA TYR A 165 10.34 19.86 -11.63
C TYR A 165 10.05 18.52 -12.29
N LEU A 166 10.21 18.43 -13.62
CA LEU A 166 10.02 17.18 -14.34
C LEU A 166 11.01 16.09 -13.94
N GLY A 167 12.23 16.47 -13.54
CA GLY A 167 13.24 15.57 -12.99
C GLY A 167 12.80 14.79 -11.74
N PHE A 168 11.77 15.25 -11.02
CA PHE A 168 11.23 14.54 -9.87
C PHE A 168 10.34 13.33 -10.23
N ARG A 169 9.90 13.20 -11.48
CA ARG A 169 8.95 12.12 -11.87
C ARG A 169 9.56 10.72 -11.85
N LYS A 170 10.88 10.59 -11.99
CA LYS A 170 11.66 9.33 -11.87
C LYS A 170 10.90 8.05 -12.24
N LEU A 171 10.27 8.02 -13.42
CA LEU A 171 9.28 6.99 -13.77
C LEU A 171 9.88 5.58 -13.79
N GLY A 172 11.14 5.46 -14.25
CA GLY A 172 11.86 4.18 -14.27
C GLY A 172 12.07 3.60 -12.87
N ASP A 173 12.40 4.41 -11.87
CA ASP A 173 12.57 3.96 -10.48
C ASP A 173 11.26 3.37 -9.93
N TRP A 174 10.11 3.92 -10.33
CA TRP A 174 8.81 3.40 -9.93
C TRP A 174 8.45 2.11 -10.67
N GLU A 175 8.71 2.03 -11.97
CA GLU A 175 8.51 0.81 -12.76
C GLU A 175 9.30 -0.38 -12.17
N GLU A 176 10.55 -0.16 -11.79
CA GLU A 176 11.37 -1.17 -11.11
C GLU A 176 10.73 -1.62 -9.79
N ARG A 177 10.24 -0.68 -8.98
CA ARG A 177 9.58 -0.98 -7.69
C ARG A 177 8.30 -1.79 -7.85
N PHE A 178 7.52 -1.57 -8.91
CA PHE A 178 6.30 -2.33 -9.17
C PHE A 178 6.55 -3.70 -9.82
N SER A 179 7.77 -3.94 -10.31
CA SER A 179 8.14 -5.18 -11.02
C SER A 179 8.66 -6.32 -10.13
N ILE A 180 8.94 -6.05 -8.85
CA ILE A 180 9.30 -7.08 -7.84
C ILE A 180 8.16 -8.10 -7.66
#